data_AF-G8C3F9-F1
#
_entry.id   AF-G8C3F9-F1
#
_cell.length_a   1.000
_cell.length_b   1.000
_cell.length_c   1.000
_cell.angle_alpha   90.00
_cell.angle_beta   90.00
_cell.angle_gamma   90.00
#
_symmetry.space_group_name_H-M   'P 1'
#
loop_
_entity.id
_entity.type
_entity.pdbx_description
1 polymer ?
#
loop_
_entity_poly.entity_id
_entity_poly.type
_entity_poly.pdbx_seq_one_letter_code
_entity_poly.pdbx_strand_id
1 'polypeptide(L)'
;MLSSSTKLISLGLTGLGSTGIGAYFTPQLLVGKNSDSDLIYSESASQELDRSFSKFLSSEQELKSQLEALISKFKTTIGDTNSKKSKTHSEIQQELQQVSETEGKLQKIYQESKDILSKLTESFKKLHEMEGKRLGHEAVLQSLDYSNKSLHTLGSAIYSWGESLEKIVCALDNKSNCDSSAKEWFKKTIDAAQSSVSAQGGGTESSTNALNQIKNSKEELTKKQTELRALITKIRDAHYSGLLQELFRKNFLTGFKDKIETKKTEIKKIEAEELKTKVDEGNQTVQTLNESYGKLKDSNRKWKTLKSNAAVLGRYSGQLQHYLCMLSSSQSPALCQMDSVQS
;
A
#
# COMPACT_ATOMS: atom_id res chain seq x y z
N MET A 1 36.99 16.86 -6.85
CA MET A 1 37.85 17.97 -7.34
C MET A 1 37.86 19.12 -6.32
N LEU A 2 38.51 18.91 -5.17
CA LEU A 2 38.58 19.87 -4.07
C LEU A 2 40.00 19.77 -3.47
N SER A 3 40.95 20.54 -4.00
CA SER A 3 42.30 20.69 -3.44
C SER A 3 43.03 21.83 -4.15
N SER A 4 42.67 23.08 -3.87
CA SER A 4 43.53 24.22 -4.25
C SER A 4 43.50 25.41 -3.29
N SER A 5 42.49 25.56 -2.42
CA SER A 5 42.35 26.80 -1.64
C SER A 5 43.07 26.83 -0.29
N THR A 6 43.52 25.68 0.23
CA THR A 6 44.20 25.60 1.54
C THR A 6 45.71 25.87 1.48
N LYS A 7 46.31 25.86 0.28
CA LYS A 7 47.77 26.03 0.10
C LYS A 7 48.21 27.49 -0.05
N LEU A 8 47.27 28.44 -0.20
CA LEU A 8 47.63 29.84 -0.50
C LEU A 8 47.73 30.75 0.74
N ILE A 9 47.22 30.33 1.91
CA ILE A 9 47.15 31.19 3.10
C ILE A 9 48.32 30.93 4.09
N SER A 10 49.03 29.81 3.94
CA SER A 10 50.19 29.46 4.78
C SER A 10 51.49 30.20 4.44
N LEU A 11 51.54 30.93 3.32
CA LEU A 11 52.76 31.59 2.83
C LEU A 11 52.85 33.08 3.20
N GLY A 12 51.78 33.69 3.72
CA GLY A 12 51.77 35.12 4.05
C GLY A 12 52.11 35.46 5.51
N LEU A 13 51.97 34.51 6.45
CA LEU A 13 52.01 34.81 7.89
C LEU A 13 53.32 34.40 8.60
N THR A 14 54.17 33.58 7.97
CA THR A 14 55.49 33.21 8.51
C THR A 14 56.62 34.15 8.09
N GLY A 15 56.37 35.11 7.18
CA GLY A 15 57.38 36.04 6.66
C GLY A 15 57.58 37.34 7.47
N LEU A 16 56.67 37.66 8.41
CA LEU A 16 56.71 38.94 9.13
C LEU A 16 57.30 38.85 10.56
N GLY A 17 57.72 37.66 10.99
CA GLY A 17 58.10 37.42 12.39
C GLY A 17 59.59 37.50 12.73
N SER A 18 60.51 37.59 11.77
CA SER A 18 61.95 37.47 12.11
C SER A 18 62.96 38.18 11.22
N THR A 19 62.56 38.91 10.18
CA THR A 19 63.53 39.58 9.31
C THR A 19 63.35 41.10 9.32
N GLY A 20 64.30 41.80 9.95
CA GLY A 20 64.84 43.00 9.29
C GLY A 20 64.82 44.33 10.03
N ILE A 21 64.15 44.50 11.18
CA ILE A 21 64.18 45.82 11.85
C ILE A 21 65.48 46.00 12.65
N GLY A 22 66.09 44.92 13.18
CA GLY A 22 67.36 44.99 13.91
C GLY A 22 68.59 45.35 13.07
N ALA A 23 68.57 45.10 11.76
CA ALA A 23 69.70 45.39 10.86
C ALA A 23 69.78 46.86 10.44
N TYR A 24 68.66 47.61 10.53
CA TYR A 24 68.64 49.05 10.24
C TYR A 24 69.05 49.91 11.46
N PHE A 25 69.09 49.33 12.66
CA PHE A 25 69.48 50.01 13.90
C PHE A 25 70.84 49.58 14.45
N THR A 26 71.59 48.72 13.77
CA THR A 26 73.04 48.63 13.99
C THR A 26 73.70 49.71 13.15
N PRO A 27 74.07 50.87 13.71
CA PRO A 27 74.96 51.74 12.99
C PRO A 27 76.23 50.93 12.70
N GLN A 28 76.74 50.98 11.46
CA GLN A 28 78.08 50.51 11.12
C GLN A 28 79.16 51.40 11.77
N LEU A 29 78.97 51.79 13.03
CA LEU A 29 79.83 52.68 13.82
C LEU A 29 80.97 51.93 14.53
N LEU A 30 81.10 50.62 14.29
CA LEU A 30 82.20 49.85 14.84
C LEU A 30 82.81 49.01 13.71
N VAL A 31 83.63 49.65 12.88
CA VAL A 31 84.98 49.20 12.48
C VAL A 31 85.46 50.12 11.35
N GLY A 32 86.39 51.02 11.66
CA GLY A 32 87.02 51.87 10.65
C GLY A 32 87.81 53.04 11.22
N LYS A 33 88.91 52.75 11.93
CA LYS A 33 89.95 53.72 12.32
C LYS A 33 90.31 54.65 11.15
N ASN A 34 90.10 55.95 11.31
CA ASN A 34 91.12 56.98 11.14
C ASN A 34 90.60 58.32 11.69
N SER A 35 91.52 59.02 12.35
CA SER A 35 91.40 60.34 12.95
C SER A 35 90.96 61.42 11.95
N ASP A 36 90.27 62.43 12.49
CA ASP A 36 89.77 63.64 11.83
C ASP A 36 88.57 63.46 10.91
N SER A 37 87.38 63.44 11.51
CA SER A 37 86.20 64.00 10.85
C SER A 37 85.03 64.12 11.81
N ASP A 38 84.51 65.32 11.86
CA ASP A 38 83.19 65.77 12.29
C ASP A 38 82.06 65.13 11.44
N LEU A 39 82.16 63.82 11.17
CA LEU A 39 81.35 63.09 10.20
C LEU A 39 79.98 62.68 10.76
N ILE A 40 79.81 62.73 12.09
CA ILE A 40 78.51 62.53 12.74
C ILE A 40 77.59 63.76 12.54
N TYR A 41 78.16 64.93 12.24
CA TYR A 41 77.43 66.18 11.99
C TYR A 41 77.73 66.79 10.61
N SER A 42 78.18 65.99 9.64
CA SER A 42 78.23 66.48 8.25
C SER A 42 76.79 66.60 7.71
N GLU A 43 76.47 67.76 7.14
CA GLU A 43 75.13 68.10 6.61
C GLU A 43 74.64 67.08 5.57
N SER A 44 75.55 66.41 4.88
CA SER A 44 75.27 65.29 3.98
C SER A 44 74.86 64.00 4.68
N ALA A 45 75.48 63.64 5.82
CA ALA A 45 75.12 62.47 6.61
C ALA A 45 73.78 62.66 7.35
N SER A 46 73.49 63.87 7.83
CA SER A 46 72.18 64.17 8.44
C SER A 46 71.04 64.14 7.41
N GLN A 47 71.28 64.66 6.19
CA GLN A 47 70.31 64.55 5.08
C GLN A 47 70.03 63.10 4.68
N GLU A 48 71.05 62.23 4.67
CA GLU A 48 70.89 60.82 4.31
C GLU A 48 70.17 60.01 5.40
N LEU A 49 70.39 60.38 6.68
CA LEU A 49 69.65 59.86 7.83
C LEU A 49 68.18 60.27 7.78
N ASP A 50 67.87 61.55 7.55
CA ASP A 50 66.51 62.07 7.41
C ASP A 50 65.77 61.42 6.22
N ARG A 51 66.49 61.19 5.11
CA ARG A 51 65.93 60.50 3.94
C ARG A 51 65.66 59.02 4.19
N SER A 52 66.46 58.36 5.03
CA SER A 52 66.25 56.97 5.43
C SER A 52 65.13 56.84 6.46
N PHE A 53 65.04 57.78 7.40
CA PHE A 53 63.98 57.84 8.41
C PHE A 53 62.62 58.16 7.79
N SER A 54 62.55 59.10 6.85
CA SER A 54 61.32 59.40 6.10
C SER A 54 60.85 58.21 5.24
N LYS A 55 61.78 57.46 4.63
CA LYS A 55 61.46 56.19 3.93
C LYS A 55 60.92 55.12 4.90
N PHE A 56 61.51 54.98 6.07
CA PHE A 56 61.04 54.08 7.11
C PHE A 56 59.62 54.43 7.57
N LEU A 57 59.37 55.71 7.92
CA LEU A 57 58.04 56.17 8.31
C LEU A 57 57.00 55.98 7.21
N SER A 58 57.37 56.23 5.94
CA SER A 58 56.48 55.99 4.79
C SER A 58 56.16 54.51 4.62
N SER A 59 57.17 53.64 4.75
CA SER A 59 57.00 52.19 4.72
C SER A 59 56.14 51.67 5.86
N GLU A 60 56.30 52.22 7.07
CA GLU A 60 55.49 51.89 8.25
C GLU A 60 54.02 52.27 8.01
N GLN A 61 53.78 53.50 7.53
CA GLN A 61 52.45 54.01 7.20
C GLN A 61 51.77 53.13 6.14
N GLU A 62 52.51 52.70 5.11
CA GLU A 62 52.00 51.82 4.05
C GLU A 62 51.66 50.42 4.60
N LEU A 63 52.55 49.80 5.38
CA LEU A 63 52.31 48.52 6.05
C LEU A 63 51.08 48.57 6.96
N LYS A 64 50.94 49.65 7.73
CA LYS A 64 49.78 49.89 8.59
C LYS A 64 48.49 49.95 7.77
N SER A 65 48.49 50.72 6.68
CA SER A 65 47.31 50.82 5.79
C SER A 65 46.93 49.46 5.17
N GLN A 66 47.92 48.69 4.72
CA GLN A 66 47.70 47.34 4.19
C GLN A 66 47.14 46.39 5.25
N LEU A 67 47.65 46.45 6.49
CA LEU A 67 47.18 45.65 7.60
C LEU A 67 45.74 46.01 7.99
N GLU A 68 45.40 47.30 8.09
CA GLU A 68 44.04 47.77 8.36
C GLU A 68 43.06 47.30 7.27
N ALA A 69 43.48 47.35 5.99
CA ALA A 69 42.68 46.86 4.88
C ALA A 69 42.44 45.34 4.96
N LEU A 70 43.46 44.54 5.34
CA LEU A 70 43.33 43.10 5.54
C LEU A 70 42.44 42.76 6.74
N ILE A 71 42.59 43.48 7.85
CA ILE A 71 41.72 43.35 9.03
C ILE A 71 40.28 43.64 8.67
N SER A 72 40.02 44.70 7.92
CA SER A 72 38.67 45.06 7.45
C SER A 72 38.07 43.95 6.60
N LYS A 73 38.80 43.46 5.58
CA LYS A 73 38.36 42.31 4.76
C LYS A 73 38.08 41.06 5.59
N PHE A 74 38.90 40.79 6.59
CA PHE A 74 38.73 39.65 7.48
C PHE A 74 37.47 39.77 8.35
N LYS A 75 37.22 40.96 8.93
CA LYS A 75 35.97 41.26 9.67
C LYS A 75 34.74 41.09 8.79
N THR A 76 34.76 41.62 7.57
CA THR A 76 33.67 41.42 6.60
C THR A 76 33.45 39.95 6.29
N THR A 77 34.52 39.18 6.08
CA THR A 77 34.44 37.73 5.80
C THR A 77 33.82 36.94 6.96
N ILE A 78 34.14 37.31 8.21
CA ILE A 78 33.50 36.72 9.40
C ILE A 78 32.01 37.05 9.42
N GLY A 79 31.66 38.33 9.22
CA GLY A 79 30.27 38.79 9.17
C GLY A 79 29.45 38.03 8.12
N ASP A 80 29.97 37.95 6.89
CA ASP A 80 29.34 37.23 5.78
C ASP A 80 29.18 35.73 6.08
N THR A 81 30.20 35.12 6.68
CA THR A 81 30.15 33.69 7.04
C THR A 81 29.09 33.42 8.10
N ASN A 82 29.01 34.26 9.14
CA ASN A 82 27.98 34.14 10.18
C ASN A 82 26.58 34.40 9.65
N SER A 83 26.41 35.40 8.78
CA SER A 83 25.14 35.68 8.09
C SER A 83 24.68 34.48 7.25
N LYS A 84 25.57 33.93 6.41
CA LYS A 84 25.28 32.72 5.62
C LYS A 84 24.96 31.52 6.51
N LYS A 85 25.70 31.31 7.60
CA LYS A 85 25.45 30.24 8.58
C LYS A 85 24.04 30.37 9.18
N SER A 86 23.64 31.57 9.59
CA SER A 86 22.31 31.83 10.16
C SER A 86 21.21 31.60 9.13
N LYS A 87 21.39 32.12 7.91
CA LYS A 87 20.44 31.91 6.81
C LYS A 87 20.24 30.41 6.50
N THR A 88 21.32 29.66 6.34
CA THR A 88 21.24 28.20 6.08
C THR A 88 20.62 27.46 7.27
N HIS A 89 20.81 27.92 8.51
CA HIS A 89 20.11 27.33 9.66
C HIS A 89 18.60 27.53 9.58
N SER A 90 18.14 28.74 9.21
CA SER A 90 16.72 29.01 9.01
C SER A 90 16.13 28.20 7.85
N GLU A 91 16.88 28.05 6.74
CA GLU A 91 16.50 27.18 5.62
C GLU A 91 16.31 25.72 6.09
N ILE A 92 17.22 25.19 6.91
CA ILE A 92 17.10 23.84 7.51
C ILE A 92 15.83 23.73 8.37
N GLN A 93 15.50 24.74 9.17
CA GLN A 93 14.29 24.72 10.00
C GLN A 93 13.01 24.68 9.14
N GLN A 94 12.98 25.47 8.05
CA GLN A 94 11.87 25.45 7.10
C GLN A 94 11.75 24.10 6.40
N GLU A 95 12.86 23.52 5.95
CA GLU A 95 12.89 22.19 5.33
C GLU A 95 12.41 21.09 6.31
N LEU A 96 12.81 21.15 7.59
CA LEU A 96 12.32 20.22 8.62
C LEU A 96 10.81 20.35 8.84
N GLN A 97 10.28 21.57 8.84
CA GLN A 97 8.84 21.78 8.95
C GLN A 97 8.09 21.18 7.75
N GLN A 98 8.59 21.39 6.53
CA GLN A 98 8.01 20.81 5.32
C GLN A 98 8.03 19.28 5.34
N VAL A 99 9.12 18.67 5.81
CA VAL A 99 9.23 17.22 6.03
C VAL A 99 8.13 16.75 6.99
N SER A 100 8.01 17.39 8.15
CA SER A 100 7.00 17.03 9.15
C SER A 100 5.56 17.14 8.63
N GLU A 101 5.24 18.21 7.88
CA GLU A 101 3.93 18.39 7.25
C GLU A 101 3.65 17.30 6.20
N THR A 102 4.67 16.91 5.43
CA THR A 102 4.55 15.87 4.40
C THR A 102 4.40 14.48 5.01
N GLU A 103 5.13 14.17 6.10
CA GLU A 103 4.95 12.95 6.88
C GLU A 103 3.54 12.86 7.47
N GLY A 104 3.01 13.97 7.99
CA GLY A 104 1.63 14.02 8.49
C GLY A 104 0.59 13.73 7.40
N LYS A 105 0.80 14.26 6.18
CA LYS A 105 -0.05 13.93 5.02
C LYS A 105 0.05 12.45 4.66
N LEU A 106 1.25 11.88 4.64
CA LEU A 106 1.47 10.46 4.36
C LEU A 106 0.80 9.56 5.39
N GLN A 107 0.87 9.91 6.68
CA GLN A 107 0.20 9.21 7.75
C GLN A 107 -1.33 9.23 7.58
N LYS A 108 -1.90 10.36 7.14
CA LYS A 108 -3.33 10.47 6.85
C LYS A 108 -3.74 9.56 5.68
N ILE A 109 -2.99 9.58 4.57
CA ILE A 109 -3.22 8.69 3.42
C ILE A 109 -3.17 7.22 3.85
N TYR A 110 -2.24 6.85 4.71
CA TYR A 110 -2.14 5.49 5.25
C TYR A 110 -3.40 5.07 6.04
N GLN A 111 -3.92 5.94 6.92
CA GLN A 111 -5.14 5.63 7.66
C GLN A 111 -6.35 5.51 6.74
N GLU A 112 -6.51 6.42 5.78
CA GLU A 112 -7.59 6.36 4.79
C GLU A 112 -7.50 5.07 3.94
N SER A 113 -6.30 4.67 3.54
CA SER A 113 -6.07 3.41 2.80
C SER A 113 -6.44 2.18 3.65
N LYS A 114 -6.12 2.21 4.94
CA LYS A 114 -6.49 1.15 5.88
C LYS A 114 -8.01 1.03 6.03
N ASP A 115 -8.72 2.15 6.09
CA ASP A 115 -10.18 2.16 6.16
C ASP A 115 -10.81 1.61 4.86
N ILE A 116 -10.25 1.95 3.70
CA ILE A 116 -10.66 1.38 2.41
C ILE A 116 -10.46 -0.15 2.40
N LEU A 117 -9.30 -0.64 2.86
CA LEU A 117 -9.04 -2.08 2.96
C LEU A 117 -10.02 -2.79 3.90
N SER A 118 -10.41 -2.16 5.00
CA SER A 118 -11.44 -2.67 5.90
C SER A 118 -12.81 -2.79 5.20
N LYS A 119 -13.24 -1.75 4.48
CA LYS A 119 -14.47 -1.78 3.65
C LYS A 119 -14.43 -2.86 2.58
N LEU A 120 -13.28 -3.05 1.93
CA LEU A 120 -13.06 -4.07 0.92
C LEU A 120 -13.17 -5.47 1.53
N THR A 121 -12.56 -5.70 2.68
CA THR A 121 -12.62 -6.96 3.43
C THR A 121 -14.07 -7.31 3.81
N GLU A 122 -14.81 -6.35 4.35
CA GLU A 122 -16.22 -6.54 4.70
C GLU A 122 -17.08 -6.82 3.45
N SER A 123 -16.76 -6.17 2.33
CA SER A 123 -17.44 -6.42 1.05
C SER A 123 -17.18 -7.81 0.51
N PHE A 124 -15.95 -8.31 0.58
CA PHE A 124 -15.60 -9.68 0.22
C PHE A 124 -16.27 -10.71 1.14
N LYS A 125 -16.35 -10.45 2.44
CA LYS A 125 -17.05 -11.31 3.39
C LYS A 125 -18.53 -11.45 3.01
N LYS A 126 -19.21 -10.34 2.74
CA LYS A 126 -20.61 -10.34 2.27
C LYS A 126 -20.77 -11.07 0.94
N LEU A 127 -19.83 -10.88 0.00
CA LEU A 127 -19.83 -11.61 -1.27
C LEU A 127 -19.73 -13.12 -1.04
N HIS A 128 -18.81 -13.55 -0.18
CA HIS A 128 -18.63 -14.97 0.15
C HIS A 128 -19.87 -15.58 0.82
N GLU A 129 -20.49 -14.86 1.76
CA GLU A 129 -21.75 -15.28 2.39
C GLU A 129 -22.89 -15.43 1.35
N MET A 130 -22.98 -14.50 0.38
CA MET A 130 -23.97 -14.56 -0.69
C MET A 130 -23.72 -15.74 -1.64
N GLU A 131 -22.47 -15.97 -2.04
CA GLU A 131 -22.08 -17.13 -2.86
C GLU A 131 -22.36 -18.45 -2.13
N GLY A 132 -22.05 -18.54 -0.83
CA GLY A 132 -22.37 -19.72 -0.02
C GLY A 132 -23.87 -20.00 0.03
N LYS A 133 -24.70 -18.97 0.20
CA LYS A 133 -26.17 -19.10 0.12
C LYS A 133 -26.62 -19.55 -1.28
N ARG A 134 -26.08 -18.95 -2.35
CA ARG A 134 -26.39 -19.33 -3.74
C ARG A 134 -26.10 -20.82 -3.98
N LEU A 135 -24.92 -21.29 -3.61
CA LEU A 135 -24.52 -22.70 -3.76
C LEU A 135 -25.45 -23.64 -2.97
N GLY A 136 -25.83 -23.26 -1.74
CA GLY A 136 -26.80 -24.02 -0.96
C GLY A 136 -28.17 -24.14 -1.64
N HIS A 137 -28.65 -23.06 -2.27
CA HIS A 137 -29.89 -23.10 -3.04
C HIS A 137 -29.78 -23.93 -4.33
N GLU A 138 -28.64 -23.89 -5.02
CA GLU A 138 -28.38 -24.71 -6.22
C GLU A 138 -28.34 -26.21 -5.89
N ALA A 139 -27.69 -26.60 -4.79
CA ALA A 139 -27.67 -27.98 -4.33
C ALA A 139 -29.08 -28.51 -4.05
N VAL A 140 -29.94 -27.71 -3.40
CA VAL A 140 -31.34 -28.10 -3.16
C VAL A 140 -32.14 -28.20 -4.45
N LEU A 141 -31.94 -27.28 -5.41
CA LEU A 141 -32.61 -27.37 -6.71
C LEU A 141 -32.23 -28.64 -7.46
N GLN A 142 -30.96 -29.04 -7.44
CA GLN A 142 -30.51 -30.28 -8.06
C GLN A 142 -31.17 -31.51 -7.41
N SER A 143 -31.30 -31.51 -6.09
CA SER A 143 -32.00 -32.57 -5.35
C SER A 143 -33.50 -32.62 -5.68
N LEU A 144 -34.16 -31.46 -5.80
CA LEU A 144 -35.56 -31.36 -6.20
C LEU A 144 -35.78 -31.85 -7.62
N ASP A 145 -34.92 -31.48 -8.58
CA ASP A 145 -34.98 -31.96 -9.97
C ASP A 145 -34.86 -33.49 -10.04
N TYR A 146 -33.89 -34.07 -9.33
CA TYR A 146 -33.74 -35.52 -9.23
C TYR A 146 -34.97 -36.20 -8.62
N SER A 147 -35.52 -35.63 -7.54
CA SER A 147 -36.71 -36.15 -6.85
C SER A 147 -37.94 -36.08 -7.74
N ASN A 148 -38.14 -34.97 -8.46
CA ASN A 148 -39.24 -34.79 -9.42
C ASN A 148 -39.17 -35.81 -10.56
N LYS A 149 -37.98 -36.02 -11.15
CA LYS A 149 -37.77 -37.06 -12.19
C LYS A 149 -38.07 -38.46 -11.68
N SER A 150 -37.63 -38.76 -10.45
CA SER A 150 -37.87 -40.06 -9.80
C SER A 150 -39.36 -40.28 -9.52
N LEU A 151 -40.06 -39.29 -8.97
CA LEU A 151 -41.50 -39.34 -8.72
C LEU A 151 -42.30 -39.45 -10.01
N HIS A 152 -41.89 -38.76 -11.07
CA HIS A 152 -42.52 -38.90 -12.38
C HIS A 152 -42.41 -40.34 -12.89
N THR A 153 -41.19 -40.90 -12.87
CA THR A 153 -40.94 -42.29 -13.29
C THR A 153 -41.75 -43.30 -12.47
N LEU A 154 -41.78 -43.13 -11.15
CA LEU A 154 -42.57 -43.97 -10.25
C LEU A 154 -44.07 -43.82 -10.51
N GLY A 155 -44.55 -42.60 -10.71
CA GLY A 155 -45.94 -42.31 -11.06
C GLY A 155 -46.36 -42.99 -12.36
N SER A 156 -45.52 -42.95 -13.40
CA SER A 156 -45.75 -43.64 -14.67
C SER A 156 -45.82 -45.15 -14.51
N ALA A 157 -44.92 -45.74 -13.71
CA ALA A 157 -44.94 -47.18 -13.43
C ALA A 157 -46.22 -47.60 -12.68
N ILE A 158 -46.59 -46.85 -11.64
CA ILE A 158 -47.81 -47.11 -10.86
C ILE A 158 -49.06 -46.92 -11.74
N TYR A 159 -49.10 -45.90 -12.59
CA TYR A 159 -50.20 -45.72 -13.53
C TYR A 159 -50.36 -46.93 -14.46
N SER A 160 -49.25 -47.44 -15.02
CA SER A 160 -49.25 -48.64 -15.87
C SER A 160 -49.74 -49.89 -15.12
N TRP A 161 -49.35 -50.06 -13.85
CA TRP A 161 -49.89 -51.13 -13.01
C TRP A 161 -51.40 -50.97 -12.75
N GLY A 162 -51.86 -49.74 -12.50
CA GLY A 162 -53.27 -49.42 -12.32
C GLY A 162 -54.11 -49.73 -13.55
N GLU A 163 -53.62 -49.36 -14.74
CA GLU A 163 -54.25 -49.68 -16.01
C GLU A 163 -54.34 -51.20 -16.24
N SER A 164 -53.27 -51.93 -15.90
CA SER A 164 -53.23 -53.39 -16.01
C SER A 164 -54.22 -54.06 -15.05
N LEU A 165 -54.29 -53.61 -13.79
CA LEU A 165 -55.24 -54.10 -12.80
C LEU A 165 -56.69 -53.80 -13.21
N GLU A 166 -56.95 -52.61 -13.73
CA GLU A 166 -58.28 -52.22 -14.21
C GLU A 166 -58.76 -53.11 -15.36
N LYS A 167 -57.86 -53.47 -16.28
CA LYS A 167 -58.14 -54.43 -17.35
C LYS A 167 -58.47 -55.83 -16.80
N ILE A 168 -57.76 -56.30 -15.77
CA ILE A 168 -58.03 -57.60 -15.12
C ILE A 168 -59.41 -57.56 -14.42
N VAL A 169 -59.68 -56.53 -13.63
CA VAL A 169 -60.97 -56.37 -12.93
C VAL A 169 -62.12 -56.26 -13.93
N CYS A 170 -61.94 -55.53 -15.04
CA CYS A 170 -62.92 -55.44 -16.12
C CYS A 170 -63.21 -56.82 -16.74
N ALA A 171 -62.17 -57.61 -17.02
CA ALA A 171 -62.33 -58.96 -17.54
C ALA A 171 -63.10 -59.88 -16.58
N LEU A 172 -62.86 -59.77 -15.26
CA LEU A 172 -63.62 -60.48 -14.23
C LEU A 172 -65.08 -60.02 -14.12
N ASP A 173 -65.39 -58.78 -14.50
CA ASP A 173 -66.74 -58.22 -14.56
C ASP A 173 -67.55 -58.67 -15.79
N ASN A 174 -66.93 -59.41 -16.71
CA ASN A 174 -67.55 -59.90 -17.96
C ASN A 174 -68.21 -58.79 -18.80
N LYS A 175 -67.67 -57.56 -18.74
CA LYS A 175 -68.12 -56.42 -19.56
C LYS A 175 -67.56 -56.57 -20.98
N SER A 176 -68.39 -56.36 -22.01
CA SER A 176 -68.05 -56.69 -23.41
C SER A 176 -66.97 -55.80 -24.05
N ASN A 177 -66.55 -54.71 -23.40
CA ASN A 177 -65.56 -53.74 -23.90
C ASN A 177 -64.25 -53.70 -23.09
N CYS A 178 -63.74 -54.83 -22.60
CA CYS A 178 -62.46 -54.88 -21.84
C CYS A 178 -61.21 -55.11 -22.72
N ASP A 179 -61.31 -54.82 -24.02
CA ASP A 179 -60.23 -55.04 -24.97
C ASP A 179 -59.25 -53.85 -25.00
N SER A 180 -57.95 -54.09 -25.10
CA SER A 180 -57.40 -55.31 -25.70
C SER A 180 -56.01 -55.66 -25.21
N SER A 181 -55.93 -56.21 -23.99
CA SER A 181 -54.77 -57.06 -23.62
C SER A 181 -55.13 -58.16 -22.62
N ALA A 182 -56.15 -57.96 -21.75
CA ALA A 182 -56.59 -58.99 -20.81
C ALA A 182 -57.35 -60.14 -21.49
N LYS A 183 -58.06 -59.85 -22.58
CA LYS A 183 -58.82 -60.83 -23.36
C LYS A 183 -57.91 -61.84 -24.05
N GLU A 184 -56.70 -61.44 -24.46
CA GLU A 184 -55.70 -62.34 -25.04
C GLU A 184 -55.01 -63.23 -24.00
N TRP A 185 -54.77 -62.74 -22.77
CA TRP A 185 -54.17 -63.57 -21.71
C TRP A 185 -55.15 -64.65 -21.18
N PHE A 186 -56.46 -64.32 -21.10
CA PHE A 186 -57.48 -65.29 -20.68
C PHE A 186 -57.89 -66.26 -21.80
N LYS A 187 -57.92 -65.82 -23.08
CA LYS A 187 -58.13 -66.76 -24.20
C LYS A 187 -56.97 -67.74 -24.35
N LYS A 188 -55.72 -67.33 -24.12
CA LYS A 188 -54.57 -68.25 -24.25
C LYS A 188 -54.42 -69.28 -23.13
N THR A 189 -55.24 -69.21 -22.07
CA THR A 189 -55.31 -70.25 -21.03
C THR A 189 -56.54 -71.16 -21.19
N ILE A 190 -57.43 -70.86 -22.16
CA ILE A 190 -58.63 -71.67 -22.45
C ILE A 190 -58.64 -72.21 -23.90
N ASP A 191 -57.85 -71.67 -24.83
CA ASP A 191 -57.73 -72.18 -26.20
C ASP A 191 -56.64 -73.28 -26.35
N ALA A 192 -56.47 -74.11 -25.32
CA ALA A 192 -55.72 -75.36 -25.38
C ALA A 192 -56.54 -76.54 -24.81
N ALA A 193 -57.78 -76.70 -25.28
CA ALA A 193 -58.45 -78.00 -25.43
C ALA A 193 -59.86 -77.81 -26.04
N GLN A 194 -59.95 -77.69 -27.37
CA GLN A 194 -61.16 -78.13 -28.07
C GLN A 194 -60.95 -79.58 -28.50
N SER A 195 -61.71 -80.51 -27.91
CA SER A 195 -62.63 -81.41 -28.65
C SER A 195 -63.26 -82.45 -27.72
N SER A 196 -64.60 -82.47 -27.75
CA SER A 196 -65.53 -83.59 -27.45
C SER A 196 -65.47 -84.28 -26.07
N VAL A 197 -66.59 -84.25 -25.35
CA VAL A 197 -67.49 -85.39 -25.08
C VAL A 197 -68.57 -84.96 -24.07
N SER A 198 -69.82 -85.28 -24.37
CA SER A 198 -70.97 -85.20 -23.48
C SER A 198 -70.80 -86.15 -22.30
N ALA A 199 -70.92 -85.68 -21.05
CA ALA A 199 -71.44 -86.48 -19.93
C ALA A 199 -71.73 -85.60 -18.71
N GLN A 200 -73.00 -85.63 -18.34
CA GLN A 200 -73.60 -85.36 -17.04
C GLN A 200 -72.82 -86.01 -15.89
N GLY A 201 -72.48 -85.24 -14.85
CA GLY A 201 -71.93 -85.81 -13.60
C GLY A 201 -71.25 -84.80 -12.68
N GLY A 202 -71.86 -84.56 -11.51
CA GLY A 202 -71.27 -84.21 -10.21
C GLY A 202 -70.07 -83.26 -10.15
N GLY A 203 -70.30 -82.04 -9.66
CA GLY A 203 -69.22 -81.09 -9.32
C GLY A 203 -69.71 -79.87 -8.53
N THR A 204 -70.44 -80.09 -7.44
CA THR A 204 -71.09 -79.02 -6.66
C THR A 204 -70.20 -78.37 -5.59
N GLU A 205 -69.01 -78.90 -5.29
CA GLU A 205 -68.07 -78.25 -4.35
C GLU A 205 -66.86 -77.59 -5.03
N SER A 206 -66.29 -78.21 -6.07
CA SER A 206 -65.11 -77.67 -6.76
C SER A 206 -65.42 -76.40 -7.58
N SER A 207 -66.60 -76.32 -8.19
CA SER A 207 -67.03 -75.12 -8.93
C SER A 207 -67.41 -73.96 -8.00
N THR A 208 -68.00 -74.24 -6.84
CA THR A 208 -68.35 -73.23 -5.82
C THR A 208 -67.10 -72.66 -5.15
N ASN A 209 -66.11 -73.50 -4.85
CA ASN A 209 -64.82 -73.07 -4.30
C ASN A 209 -64.03 -72.22 -5.30
N ALA A 210 -63.98 -72.62 -6.57
CA ALA A 210 -63.35 -71.81 -7.63
C ALA A 210 -64.03 -70.44 -7.78
N LEU A 211 -65.36 -70.41 -7.75
CA LEU A 211 -66.14 -69.18 -7.87
C LEU A 211 -65.97 -68.25 -6.65
N ASN A 212 -65.86 -68.82 -5.43
CA ASN A 212 -65.53 -68.07 -4.22
C ASN A 212 -64.09 -67.54 -4.22
N GLN A 213 -63.12 -68.32 -4.72
CA GLN A 213 -61.74 -67.85 -4.89
C GLN A 213 -61.64 -66.68 -5.88
N ILE A 214 -62.40 -66.74 -6.98
CA ILE A 214 -62.47 -65.65 -7.96
C ILE A 214 -63.10 -64.40 -7.33
N LYS A 215 -64.17 -64.54 -6.54
CA LYS A 215 -64.79 -63.42 -5.81
C LYS A 215 -63.83 -62.78 -4.80
N ASN A 216 -63.14 -63.59 -3.99
CA ASN A 216 -62.17 -63.09 -3.03
C ASN A 216 -60.99 -62.38 -3.73
N SER A 217 -60.49 -62.98 -4.82
CA SER A 217 -59.42 -62.37 -5.63
C SER A 217 -59.86 -61.04 -6.23
N LYS A 218 -61.13 -60.93 -6.68
CA LYS A 218 -61.71 -59.70 -7.20
C LYS A 218 -61.79 -58.60 -6.13
N GLU A 219 -62.25 -58.93 -4.93
CA GLU A 219 -62.31 -57.97 -3.81
C GLU A 219 -60.91 -57.47 -3.44
N GLU A 220 -59.93 -58.38 -3.37
CA GLU A 220 -58.54 -58.04 -3.07
C GLU A 220 -57.92 -57.17 -4.17
N LEU A 221 -58.15 -57.49 -5.46
CA LEU A 221 -57.70 -56.67 -6.59
C LEU A 221 -58.34 -55.28 -6.58
N THR A 222 -59.63 -55.17 -6.24
CA THR A 222 -60.35 -53.89 -6.14
C THR A 222 -59.79 -53.03 -5.00
N LYS A 223 -59.48 -53.66 -3.85
CA LYS A 223 -58.80 -52.99 -2.74
C LYS A 223 -57.43 -52.50 -3.16
N LYS A 224 -56.63 -53.32 -3.84
CA LYS A 224 -55.31 -52.94 -4.36
C LYS A 224 -55.39 -51.82 -5.38
N GLN A 225 -56.38 -51.83 -6.26
CA GLN A 225 -56.64 -50.74 -7.21
C GLN A 225 -56.94 -49.41 -6.49
N THR A 226 -57.71 -49.45 -5.41
CA THR A 226 -58.02 -48.27 -4.59
C THR A 226 -56.77 -47.75 -3.87
N GLU A 227 -55.97 -48.65 -3.27
CA GLU A 227 -54.66 -48.31 -2.68
C GLU A 227 -53.73 -47.66 -3.72
N LEU A 228 -53.72 -48.18 -4.95
CA LEU A 228 -52.93 -47.64 -6.05
C LEU A 228 -53.37 -46.23 -6.47
N ARG A 229 -54.68 -46.00 -6.60
CA ARG A 229 -55.24 -44.68 -6.91
C ARG A 229 -54.92 -43.65 -5.82
N ALA A 230 -54.93 -44.06 -4.55
CA ALA A 230 -54.50 -43.21 -3.45
C ALA A 230 -53.00 -42.87 -3.51
N LEU A 231 -52.15 -43.82 -3.89
CA LEU A 231 -50.72 -43.58 -4.12
C LEU A 231 -50.46 -42.63 -5.30
N ILE A 232 -51.16 -42.79 -6.42
CA ILE A 232 -51.06 -41.88 -7.58
C ILE A 232 -51.39 -40.44 -7.16
N THR A 233 -52.44 -40.27 -6.34
CA THR A 233 -52.83 -38.96 -5.83
C THR A 233 -51.73 -38.35 -4.96
N LYS A 234 -51.18 -39.13 -4.03
CA LYS A 234 -50.06 -38.68 -3.17
C LYS A 234 -48.81 -38.30 -3.98
N ILE A 235 -48.45 -39.09 -4.99
CA ILE A 235 -47.30 -38.81 -5.87
C ILE A 235 -47.53 -37.53 -6.66
N ARG A 236 -48.73 -37.35 -7.21
CA ARG A 236 -49.12 -36.14 -7.94
C ARG A 236 -49.02 -34.90 -7.04
N ASP A 237 -49.57 -34.96 -5.84
CA ASP A 237 -49.57 -33.83 -4.90
C ASP A 237 -48.13 -33.49 -4.45
N ALA A 238 -47.30 -34.50 -4.19
CA ALA A 238 -45.88 -34.33 -3.90
C ALA A 238 -45.11 -33.70 -5.08
N HIS A 239 -45.40 -34.12 -6.31
CA HIS A 239 -44.78 -33.57 -7.52
C HIS A 239 -45.14 -32.09 -7.73
N TYR A 240 -46.42 -31.72 -7.59
CA TYR A 240 -46.85 -30.32 -7.67
C TYR A 240 -46.20 -29.44 -6.59
N SER A 241 -46.11 -29.94 -5.35
CA SER A 241 -45.41 -29.25 -4.26
C SER A 241 -43.93 -29.04 -4.58
N GLY A 242 -43.26 -30.06 -5.14
CA GLY A 242 -41.87 -29.99 -5.58
C GLY A 242 -41.65 -28.94 -6.68
N LEU A 243 -42.50 -28.91 -7.71
CA LEU A 243 -42.44 -27.91 -8.78
C LEU A 243 -42.61 -26.47 -8.27
N LEU A 244 -43.54 -26.24 -7.33
CA LEU A 244 -43.71 -24.93 -6.71
C LEU A 244 -42.46 -24.51 -5.95
N GLN A 245 -41.87 -25.39 -5.14
CA GLN A 245 -40.61 -25.10 -4.44
C GLN A 245 -39.46 -24.80 -5.41
N GLU A 246 -39.39 -25.52 -6.53
CA GLU A 246 -38.39 -25.31 -7.57
C GLU A 246 -38.51 -23.90 -8.18
N LEU A 247 -39.72 -23.47 -8.54
CA LEU A 247 -40.00 -22.13 -9.07
C LEU A 247 -39.59 -21.02 -8.08
N PHE A 248 -40.01 -21.13 -6.82
CA PHE A 248 -39.62 -20.15 -5.79
C PHE A 248 -38.11 -20.05 -5.63
N ARG A 249 -37.41 -21.19 -5.62
CA ARG A 249 -35.94 -21.24 -5.47
C ARG A 249 -35.21 -20.70 -6.70
N LYS A 250 -35.70 -20.96 -7.92
CA LYS A 250 -35.13 -20.39 -9.15
C LYS A 250 -35.22 -18.85 -9.15
N ASN A 251 -36.37 -18.28 -8.80
CA ASN A 251 -36.53 -16.84 -8.69
C ASN A 251 -35.58 -16.24 -7.64
N PHE A 252 -35.44 -16.91 -6.49
CA PHE A 252 -34.51 -16.50 -5.45
C PHE A 252 -33.05 -16.52 -5.94
N LEU A 253 -32.64 -17.56 -6.66
CA LEU A 253 -31.29 -17.66 -7.23
C LEU A 253 -30.97 -16.55 -8.22
N THR A 254 -31.91 -16.19 -9.09
CA THR A 254 -31.73 -15.05 -10.00
C THR A 254 -31.45 -13.78 -9.21
N GLY A 255 -32.23 -13.51 -8.15
CA GLY A 255 -31.98 -12.38 -7.26
C GLY A 255 -30.63 -12.44 -6.53
N PHE A 256 -30.11 -13.63 -6.20
CA PHE A 256 -28.76 -13.78 -5.66
C PHE A 256 -27.68 -13.48 -6.69
N LYS A 257 -27.84 -13.95 -7.93
CA LYS A 257 -26.89 -13.65 -9.01
C LYS A 257 -26.77 -12.15 -9.23
N ASP A 258 -27.89 -11.43 -9.28
CA ASP A 258 -27.88 -9.97 -9.46
C ASP A 258 -27.20 -9.25 -8.28
N LYS A 259 -27.50 -9.66 -7.04
CA LYS A 259 -26.84 -9.12 -5.84
C LYS A 259 -25.34 -9.40 -5.80
N ILE A 260 -24.93 -10.59 -6.20
CA ILE A 260 -23.53 -11.01 -6.30
C ILE A 260 -22.80 -10.16 -7.34
N GLU A 261 -23.36 -9.97 -8.54
CA GLU A 261 -22.74 -9.15 -9.59
C GLU A 261 -22.67 -7.66 -9.21
N THR A 262 -23.73 -7.16 -8.55
CA THR A 262 -23.72 -5.79 -7.98
C THR A 262 -22.58 -5.66 -6.97
N LYS A 263 -22.41 -6.63 -6.09
CA LYS A 263 -21.36 -6.60 -5.06
C LYS A 263 -19.95 -6.76 -5.64
N LYS A 264 -19.77 -7.61 -6.66
CA LYS A 264 -18.50 -7.71 -7.40
C LYS A 264 -18.15 -6.38 -8.07
N THR A 265 -19.15 -5.68 -8.63
CA THR A 265 -18.95 -4.37 -9.24
C THR A 265 -18.55 -3.32 -8.20
N GLU A 266 -19.19 -3.31 -7.03
CA GLU A 266 -18.82 -2.45 -5.91
C GLU A 266 -17.38 -2.71 -5.44
N ILE A 267 -16.98 -3.98 -5.29
CA ILE A 267 -15.61 -4.38 -4.93
C ILE A 267 -14.60 -3.86 -5.96
N LYS A 268 -14.86 -4.07 -7.25
CA LYS A 268 -14.01 -3.56 -8.34
C LYS A 268 -13.89 -2.04 -8.30
N LYS A 269 -14.98 -1.34 -8.00
CA LYS A 269 -14.99 0.12 -7.86
C LYS A 269 -14.10 0.57 -6.72
N ILE A 270 -14.24 -0.03 -5.53
CA ILE A 270 -13.40 0.29 -4.36
C ILE A 270 -11.92 0.03 -4.68
N GLU A 271 -11.60 -1.09 -5.31
CA GLU A 271 -10.23 -1.46 -5.67
C GLU A 271 -9.62 -0.49 -6.72
N ALA A 272 -10.32 -0.27 -7.83
CA ALA A 272 -9.79 0.46 -8.96
C ALA A 272 -9.85 1.98 -8.80
N GLU A 273 -10.84 2.52 -8.10
CA GLU A 273 -11.04 3.96 -7.96
C GLU A 273 -10.52 4.46 -6.61
N GLU A 274 -10.92 3.85 -5.50
CA GLU A 274 -10.58 4.39 -4.17
C GLU A 274 -9.16 3.98 -3.76
N LEU A 275 -8.87 2.67 -3.75
CA LEU A 275 -7.59 2.15 -3.27
C LEU A 275 -6.44 2.56 -4.18
N LYS A 276 -6.59 2.41 -5.50
CA LYS A 276 -5.56 2.80 -6.47
C LYS A 276 -5.22 4.29 -6.37
N THR A 277 -6.23 5.16 -6.32
CA THR A 277 -6.00 6.61 -6.18
C THR A 277 -5.22 6.93 -4.91
N LYS A 278 -5.55 6.29 -3.78
CA LYS A 278 -4.81 6.50 -2.53
C LYS A 278 -3.39 5.96 -2.55
N VAL A 279 -3.16 4.84 -3.24
CA VAL A 279 -1.80 4.33 -3.48
C VAL A 279 -0.99 5.31 -4.32
N ASP A 280 -1.57 5.86 -5.38
CA ASP A 280 -0.91 6.84 -6.25
C ASP A 280 -0.61 8.16 -5.51
N GLU A 281 -1.58 8.68 -4.74
CA GLU A 281 -1.38 9.83 -3.83
C GLU A 281 -0.26 9.57 -2.82
N GLY A 282 -0.24 8.37 -2.23
CA GLY A 282 0.81 7.94 -1.29
C GLY A 282 2.19 7.91 -1.94
N ASN A 283 2.30 7.33 -3.13
CA ASN A 283 3.56 7.26 -3.88
C ASN A 283 4.10 8.65 -4.23
N GLN A 284 3.24 9.57 -4.69
CA GLN A 284 3.64 10.96 -4.97
C GLN A 284 4.09 11.68 -3.69
N THR A 285 3.40 11.45 -2.57
CA THR A 285 3.77 12.02 -1.27
C THR A 285 5.12 11.49 -0.79
N VAL A 286 5.40 10.18 -0.94
CA VAL A 286 6.70 9.57 -0.62
C VAL A 286 7.81 10.15 -1.50
N GLN A 287 7.57 10.35 -2.80
CA GLN A 287 8.56 10.98 -3.67
C GLN A 287 8.88 12.41 -3.19
N THR A 288 7.86 13.20 -2.89
CA THR A 288 8.03 14.57 -2.37
C THR A 288 8.79 14.60 -1.04
N LEU A 289 8.52 13.63 -0.17
CA LEU A 289 9.20 13.46 1.10
C LEU A 289 10.69 13.13 0.90
N ASN A 290 11.01 12.21 -0.02
CA ASN A 290 12.38 11.85 -0.35
C ASN A 290 13.18 13.03 -0.93
N GLU A 291 12.55 13.83 -1.80
CA GLU A 291 13.16 15.05 -2.33
C GLU A 291 13.45 16.08 -1.22
N SER A 292 12.51 16.24 -0.28
CA SER A 292 12.66 17.12 0.88
C SER A 292 13.80 16.67 1.79
N TYR A 293 13.92 15.37 2.07
CA TYR A 293 15.06 14.82 2.81
C TYR A 293 16.39 15.01 2.08
N GLY A 294 16.40 14.89 0.75
CA GLY A 294 17.57 15.17 -0.07
C GLY A 294 18.06 16.61 0.11
N LYS A 295 17.15 17.58 0.00
CA LYS A 295 17.45 19.00 0.23
C LYS A 295 17.96 19.26 1.66
N LEU A 296 17.26 18.71 2.66
CA LEU A 296 17.64 18.83 4.07
C LEU A 296 19.06 18.31 4.35
N LYS A 297 19.41 17.16 3.75
CA LYS A 297 20.75 16.58 3.87
C LYS A 297 21.82 17.51 3.29
N ASP A 298 21.56 18.10 2.13
CA ASP A 298 22.49 19.02 1.46
C ASP A 298 22.63 20.34 2.22
N SER A 299 21.52 20.92 2.68
CA SER A 299 21.50 22.14 3.51
C SER A 299 22.25 21.93 4.83
N ASN A 300 22.04 20.79 5.51
CA ASN A 300 22.78 20.42 6.71
C ASN A 300 24.29 20.26 6.46
N ARG A 301 24.68 19.66 5.32
CA ARG A 301 26.10 19.55 4.94
C ARG A 301 26.72 20.92 4.71
N LYS A 302 26.03 21.83 4.00
CA LYS A 302 26.48 23.22 3.80
C LYS A 302 26.65 23.94 5.14
N TRP A 303 25.66 23.82 6.03
CA TRP A 303 25.70 24.42 7.35
C TRP A 303 26.87 23.92 8.20
N LYS A 304 27.15 22.61 8.19
CA LYS A 304 28.32 22.04 8.88
C LYS A 304 29.64 22.61 8.37
N THR A 305 29.78 22.78 7.05
CA THR A 305 30.97 23.41 6.45
C THR A 305 31.09 24.87 6.89
N LEU A 306 30.00 25.65 6.86
CA LEU A 306 29.98 27.04 7.32
C LEU A 306 30.33 27.15 8.80
N LYS A 307 29.80 26.26 9.65
CA LYS A 307 30.13 26.19 11.08
C LYS A 307 31.62 25.91 11.31
N SER A 308 32.20 24.97 10.55
CA SER A 308 33.64 24.68 10.61
C SER A 308 34.48 25.89 10.20
N ASN A 309 34.12 26.54 9.08
CA ASN A 309 34.82 27.72 8.60
C ASN A 309 34.73 28.89 9.59
N ALA A 310 33.55 29.14 10.16
CA ALA A 310 33.35 30.15 11.19
C ALA A 310 34.22 29.90 12.43
N ALA A 311 34.35 28.64 12.87
CA ALA A 311 35.22 28.28 13.98
C ALA A 311 36.70 28.53 13.67
N VAL A 312 37.16 28.21 12.46
CA VAL A 312 38.54 28.48 12.01
C VAL A 312 38.81 29.99 11.95
N LEU A 313 37.90 30.76 11.35
CA LEU A 313 38.00 32.22 11.30
C LEU A 313 38.00 32.84 12.70
N GLY A 314 37.16 32.34 13.62
CA GLY A 314 37.15 32.79 15.01
C GLY A 314 38.49 32.57 15.72
N ARG A 315 39.15 31.42 15.50
CA ARG A 315 40.50 31.17 16.04
C ARG A 315 41.54 32.15 15.49
N TYR A 316 41.55 32.37 14.17
CA TYR A 316 42.47 33.34 13.56
C TYR A 316 42.19 34.77 14.03
N SER A 317 40.92 35.14 14.23
CA SER A 317 40.53 36.43 14.79
C SER A 317 41.13 36.62 16.20
N GLY A 318 41.00 35.61 17.06
CA GLY A 318 41.57 35.65 18.40
C GLY A 318 43.10 35.73 18.40
N GLN A 319 43.77 34.99 17.50
CA GLN A 319 45.21 35.08 17.32
C GLN A 319 45.65 36.47 16.85
N LEU A 320 44.99 37.04 15.83
CA LEU A 320 45.28 38.38 15.33
C LEU A 320 45.09 39.44 16.42
N GLN A 321 43.98 39.36 17.17
CA GLN A 321 43.72 40.26 18.29
C GLN A 321 44.82 40.15 19.37
N HIS A 322 45.26 38.93 19.70
CA HIS A 322 46.35 38.72 20.65
C HIS A 322 47.68 39.32 20.16
N TYR A 323 48.05 39.11 18.89
CA TYR A 323 49.26 39.69 18.31
C TYR A 323 49.21 41.23 18.28
N LEU A 324 48.09 41.81 17.84
CA LEU A 324 47.90 43.26 17.84
C LEU A 324 48.00 43.84 19.24
N CYS A 325 47.48 43.14 20.25
CA CYS A 325 47.61 43.55 21.65
C CYS A 325 49.04 43.52 22.19
N MET A 326 49.83 42.50 21.80
CA MET A 326 51.23 42.45 22.21
C MET A 326 52.03 43.60 21.57
N LEU A 327 51.72 43.97 20.33
CA LEU A 327 52.36 45.08 19.62
C LEU A 327 51.93 46.47 20.15
N SER A 328 50.67 46.63 20.59
CA SER A 328 50.11 47.91 21.05
C SER A 328 50.36 48.24 22.53
N SER A 329 51.02 47.33 23.26
CA SER A 329 51.34 47.44 24.69
C SER A 329 52.18 48.69 25.07
N SER A 330 52.58 49.51 24.10
CA SER A 330 53.20 50.82 24.34
C SER A 330 52.26 52.03 24.28
N GLN A 331 51.02 52.00 23.74
CA GLN A 331 50.24 53.27 23.61
C GLN A 331 48.70 53.30 23.50
N SER A 332 47.91 52.22 23.39
CA SER A 332 46.43 52.37 23.54
C SER A 332 45.64 51.05 23.78
N PRO A 333 44.89 50.94 24.88
CA PRO A 333 44.02 49.78 25.18
C PRO A 333 42.83 49.60 24.21
N ALA A 334 42.41 50.65 23.51
CA ALA A 334 41.24 50.62 22.64
C ALA A 334 41.43 49.73 21.39
N LEU A 335 42.68 49.53 20.94
CA LEU A 335 43.02 48.63 19.83
C LEU A 335 42.93 47.15 20.20
N CYS A 336 42.85 46.82 21.49
CA CYS A 336 42.82 45.45 21.99
C CYS A 336 41.44 44.80 22.00
N GLN A 337 40.38 45.56 21.76
CA GLN A 337 39.02 45.05 21.68
C GLN A 337 38.61 44.97 20.22
N MET A 338 38.84 43.82 19.58
CA MET A 338 37.94 43.44 18.50
C MET A 338 36.65 43.04 19.18
N ASP A 339 35.60 43.85 18.99
CA ASP A 339 34.26 43.53 19.46
C ASP A 339 33.97 42.06 19.16
N SER A 340 33.86 41.26 20.23
CA SER A 340 33.46 39.88 20.10
C SER A 340 32.08 39.92 19.45
N VAL A 341 32.00 39.54 18.17
CA VAL A 341 30.73 39.32 17.50
C VAL A 341 30.04 38.23 18.30
N GLN A 342 29.11 38.63 19.17
CA GLN A 342 28.36 37.72 20.02
C GLN A 342 27.72 36.67 19.11
N SER A 343 28.08 35.42 19.40
CA SER A 343 27.96 34.24 18.55
C SER A 343 26.56 33.66 18.45
#